data_AF-A0A9W4RUA8-F1
#
_entry.id   AF-A0A9W4RUA8-F1
#
_cell.length_a   1.000
_cell.length_b   1.000
_cell.length_c   1.000
_cell.angle_alpha   90.00
_cell.angle_beta   90.00
_cell.angle_gamma   90.00
#
_symmetry.space_group_name_H-M   'P 1'
#
loop_
_entity.id
_entity.type
_entity.pdbx_description
1 polymer ?
#
loop_
_entity_poly.entity_id
_entity_poly.type
_entity_poly.pdbx_seq_one_letter_code
_entity_poly.pdbx_strand_id
1 'polypeptide(L)'
;MSTSMKALVTSALLAVASAQGVILKAQGKGAASLPLQVDTKKADANIINTKEITDNAVNECGRTILAGNIDIGENTENQLIAKTVTQVTKGSTVDVQIAQVNQDGSGPYTCDMDLTSNANGATGQTKLQVQEGQPQNGIINLKVTMPQDMACVG
;
A
#
# COMPACT_ATOMS: atom_id res chain seq x y z
N MET A 1 39.25 16.07 -45.56
CA MET A 1 38.46 16.50 -44.37
C MET A 1 37.02 16.14 -44.62
N SER A 2 36.50 15.10 -43.96
CA SER A 2 35.06 14.91 -43.78
C SER A 2 34.87 13.89 -42.66
N THR A 3 34.69 14.37 -41.44
CA THR A 3 34.36 13.57 -40.27
C THR A 3 32.84 13.47 -40.19
N SER A 4 32.30 12.31 -40.54
CA SER A 4 30.88 11.99 -40.37
C SER A 4 30.54 11.94 -38.88
N MET A 5 29.83 12.96 -38.39
CA MET A 5 29.31 13.03 -37.04
C MET A 5 28.11 12.09 -36.91
N LYS A 6 28.33 10.89 -36.37
CA LYS A 6 27.24 9.99 -35.98
C LYS A 6 26.59 10.53 -34.71
N ALA A 7 25.41 11.11 -34.83
CA ALA A 7 24.58 11.47 -33.69
C ALA A 7 24.08 10.19 -33.01
N LEU A 8 24.61 9.88 -31.82
CA LEU A 8 23.99 8.92 -30.92
C LEU A 8 22.81 9.60 -30.25
N VAL A 9 21.60 9.26 -30.68
CA VAL A 9 20.37 9.58 -29.96
C VAL A 9 20.25 8.56 -28.82
N THR A 10 20.78 8.90 -27.65
CA THR A 10 20.53 8.15 -26.41
C THR A 10 19.15 8.56 -25.89
N SER A 11 18.12 7.76 -26.18
CA SER A 11 16.84 7.86 -25.49
C SER A 11 17.07 7.62 -24.00
N ALA A 12 16.97 8.67 -23.20
CA ALA A 12 16.94 8.56 -21.74
C ALA A 12 15.63 7.85 -21.36
N LEU A 13 15.70 6.54 -21.13
CA LEU A 13 14.69 5.83 -20.37
C LEU A 13 14.66 6.48 -18.98
N LEU A 14 13.63 7.28 -18.71
CA LEU A 14 13.34 7.72 -17.34
C LEU A 14 13.11 6.45 -16.53
N ALA A 15 14.10 6.05 -15.74
CA ALA A 15 13.91 5.07 -14.69
C ALA A 15 12.89 5.68 -13.73
N VAL A 16 11.66 5.18 -13.76
CA VAL A 16 10.67 5.48 -12.74
C VAL A 16 11.23 4.88 -11.46
N ALA A 17 11.88 5.72 -10.65
CA ALA A 17 12.36 5.32 -9.33
C ALA A 17 11.11 5.11 -8.48
N SER A 18 10.62 3.88 -8.46
CA SER A 18 9.49 3.50 -7.63
C SER A 18 9.96 3.56 -6.18
N ALA A 19 9.61 4.61 -5.45
CA ALA A 19 9.71 4.61 -4.00
C ALA A 19 8.90 3.44 -3.45
N GLN A 20 9.54 2.34 -3.08
CA GLN A 20 8.84 1.09 -2.81
C GLN A 20 9.05 0.64 -1.38
N GLY A 21 8.14 1.10 -0.51
CA GLY A 21 7.73 0.34 0.66
C GLY A 21 6.68 -0.67 0.25
N VAL A 22 6.88 -1.94 0.57
CA VAL A 22 5.88 -3.00 0.33
C VAL A 22 5.34 -3.48 1.66
N ILE A 23 4.03 -3.36 1.88
CA ILE A 23 3.39 -3.94 3.06
C ILE A 23 3.60 -5.45 3.02
N LEU A 24 4.08 -6.03 4.12
CA LEU A 24 4.25 -7.47 4.28
C LEU A 24 3.07 -8.08 5.02
N LYS A 25 2.62 -7.38 6.08
CA LYS A 25 1.48 -7.76 6.89
C LYS A 25 1.02 -6.62 7.80
N ALA A 26 -0.23 -6.70 8.23
CA ALA A 26 -0.79 -5.88 9.30
C ALA A 26 -1.46 -6.79 10.34
N GLN A 27 -1.15 -6.61 11.63
CA GLN A 27 -1.64 -7.50 12.68
C GLN A 27 -2.03 -6.74 13.94
N GLY A 28 -3.31 -6.82 14.30
CA GLY A 28 -3.81 -6.55 15.64
C GLY A 28 -4.02 -7.86 16.41
N LYS A 29 -5.26 -8.16 16.76
CA LYS A 29 -5.65 -9.43 17.37
C LYS A 29 -5.90 -10.50 16.30
N GLY A 30 -5.49 -11.74 16.59
CA GLY A 30 -5.76 -12.89 15.72
C GLY A 30 -4.80 -12.97 14.53
N ALA A 31 -5.33 -13.34 13.36
CA ALA A 31 -4.54 -13.51 12.14
C ALA A 31 -3.95 -12.18 11.65
N ALA A 32 -2.88 -12.27 10.85
CA ALA A 32 -2.31 -11.13 10.16
C ALA A 32 -2.99 -10.95 8.79
N SER A 33 -3.34 -9.71 8.47
CA SER A 33 -3.81 -9.30 7.15
C SER A 33 -2.66 -9.33 6.14
N LEU A 34 -2.98 -9.75 4.91
CA LEU A 34 -2.08 -9.82 3.77
C LEU A 34 -2.11 -8.53 2.94
N PRO A 35 -1.07 -8.24 2.12
CA PRO A 35 -0.89 -6.94 1.46
C PRO A 35 -1.69 -6.75 0.16
N LEU A 36 -2.99 -7.08 0.18
CA LEU A 36 -3.94 -6.81 -0.91
C LEU A 36 -3.42 -7.15 -2.31
N GLN A 37 -3.46 -8.44 -2.67
CA GLN A 37 -3.08 -8.97 -3.99
C GLN A 37 -1.62 -8.79 -4.42
N VAL A 38 -0.76 -8.16 -3.62
CA VAL A 38 0.68 -8.06 -3.90
C VAL A 38 1.35 -9.44 -3.85
N ASP A 39 2.05 -9.81 -4.92
CA ASP A 39 2.93 -10.98 -4.94
C ASP A 39 4.29 -10.64 -4.32
N THR A 40 4.43 -10.87 -3.01
CA THR A 40 5.66 -10.57 -2.25
C THR A 40 6.87 -11.41 -2.66
N LYS A 41 6.73 -12.37 -3.60
CA LYS A 41 7.84 -13.16 -4.15
C LYS A 41 8.38 -12.59 -5.45
N LYS A 42 7.74 -11.54 -5.99
CA LYS A 42 8.14 -10.86 -7.23
C LYS A 42 8.31 -9.37 -6.96
N ALA A 43 8.78 -8.64 -7.99
CA ALA A 43 8.82 -7.19 -7.97
C ALA A 43 7.39 -6.63 -8.18
N ASP A 44 6.55 -6.77 -7.16
CA ASP A 44 5.17 -6.29 -7.13
C ASP A 44 4.96 -5.32 -5.97
N ALA A 45 4.08 -4.35 -6.16
CA ALA A 45 3.77 -3.32 -5.17
C ALA A 45 2.40 -2.68 -5.47
N ASN A 46 1.75 -2.14 -4.44
CA ASN A 46 0.57 -1.31 -4.62
C ASN A 46 0.96 0.04 -5.23
N ILE A 47 0.12 0.55 -6.12
CA ILE A 47 0.18 1.90 -6.68
C ILE A 47 -1.16 2.56 -6.39
N ILE A 48 -1.14 3.54 -5.47
CA ILE A 48 -2.28 4.41 -5.18
C ILE A 48 -2.04 5.73 -5.91
N ASN A 49 -2.94 6.05 -6.84
CA ASN A 49 -2.86 7.27 -7.63
C ASN A 49 -4.23 7.95 -7.65
N THR A 50 -4.31 9.14 -7.04
CA THR A 50 -5.55 9.90 -6.92
C THR A 50 -6.20 10.20 -8.26
N LYS A 51 -5.41 10.43 -9.33
CA LYS A 51 -5.97 10.67 -10.67
C LYS A 51 -6.66 9.42 -11.21
N GLU A 52 -6.05 8.25 -11.04
CA GLU A 52 -6.64 6.99 -11.53
C GLU A 52 -7.90 6.64 -10.74
N ILE A 53 -7.94 6.94 -9.44
CA ILE A 53 -9.15 6.77 -8.61
C ILE A 53 -10.24 7.76 -9.02
N THR A 54 -9.90 9.04 -9.21
CA THR A 54 -10.87 10.10 -9.56
C THR A 54 -11.45 9.91 -10.96
N ASP A 55 -10.65 9.37 -11.89
CA ASP A 55 -11.08 9.04 -13.26
C ASP A 55 -11.85 7.69 -13.31
N ASN A 56 -12.04 7.00 -12.17
CA ASN A 56 -12.64 5.67 -12.05
C ASN A 56 -11.93 4.59 -12.89
N ALA A 57 -10.62 4.74 -13.09
CA ALA A 57 -9.79 3.73 -13.76
C ALA A 57 -9.40 2.59 -12.81
N VAL A 58 -9.31 2.89 -11.51
CA VAL A 58 -9.05 1.93 -10.42
C VAL A 58 -9.91 2.27 -9.21
N ASN A 59 -10.10 1.32 -8.32
CA ASN A 59 -10.75 1.54 -7.02
C ASN A 59 -9.83 2.29 -6.05
N GLU A 60 -10.33 2.65 -4.87
CA GLU A 60 -9.65 3.45 -3.84
C GLU A 60 -8.33 2.84 -3.32
N CYS A 61 -8.20 1.52 -3.35
CA CYS A 61 -6.96 0.82 -3.00
C CYS A 61 -5.94 0.79 -4.16
N GLY A 62 -6.29 1.36 -5.31
CA GLY A 62 -5.45 1.46 -6.48
C GLY A 62 -5.31 0.13 -7.21
N ARG A 63 -4.07 -0.19 -7.61
CA ARG A 63 -3.73 -1.42 -8.33
C ARG A 63 -2.42 -2.00 -7.82
N THR A 64 -2.10 -3.22 -8.21
CA THR A 64 -0.71 -3.71 -8.13
C THR A 64 -0.01 -3.60 -9.48
N ILE A 65 1.32 -3.68 -9.48
CA ILE A 65 2.14 -3.67 -10.70
C ILE A 65 1.80 -4.88 -11.58
N LEU A 66 1.60 -6.05 -10.95
CA LEU A 66 1.45 -7.31 -11.68
C LEU A 66 -0.01 -7.75 -11.89
N ALA A 67 -0.93 -7.43 -10.97
CA ALA A 67 -2.30 -7.91 -11.01
C ALA A 67 -3.32 -6.87 -11.51
N GLY A 68 -2.93 -5.59 -11.57
CA GLY A 68 -3.83 -4.52 -11.98
C GLY A 68 -4.80 -4.12 -10.86
N ASN A 69 -5.99 -3.62 -11.23
CA ASN A 69 -6.94 -3.00 -10.31
C ASN A 69 -7.24 -3.90 -9.11
N ILE A 70 -7.20 -3.34 -7.90
CA ILE A 70 -7.53 -4.05 -6.67
C ILE A 70 -9.04 -3.92 -6.44
N ASP A 71 -9.75 -5.03 -6.56
CA ASP A 71 -11.13 -5.13 -6.06
C ASP A 71 -11.09 -5.38 -4.54
N ILE A 72 -11.26 -4.30 -3.77
CA ILE A 72 -11.16 -4.38 -2.30
C ILE A 72 -12.37 -5.09 -1.69
N GLY A 73 -13.57 -4.96 -2.28
CA GLY A 73 -14.77 -5.66 -1.84
C GLY A 73 -14.61 -7.17 -1.99
N GLU A 74 -14.29 -7.64 -3.20
CA GLU A 74 -14.08 -9.07 -3.44
C GLU A 74 -12.91 -9.62 -2.61
N ASN A 75 -11.79 -8.90 -2.55
CA ASN A 75 -10.63 -9.37 -1.79
C ASN A 75 -10.92 -9.43 -0.29
N THR A 76 -11.66 -8.46 0.27
CA THR A 76 -12.05 -8.50 1.69
C THR A 76 -12.89 -9.73 1.99
N GLU A 77 -13.92 -10.02 1.19
CA GLU A 77 -14.75 -11.21 1.36
C GLU A 77 -13.94 -12.51 1.26
N ASN A 78 -13.06 -12.61 0.26
CA ASN A 78 -12.18 -13.76 0.08
C ASN A 78 -11.24 -13.97 1.29
N GLN A 79 -10.65 -12.90 1.83
CA GLN A 79 -9.76 -13.00 2.99
C GLN A 79 -10.54 -13.26 4.30
N LEU A 80 -11.79 -12.79 4.42
CA LEU A 80 -12.66 -13.13 5.55
C LEU A 80 -12.96 -14.63 5.57
N ILE A 81 -13.32 -15.21 4.41
CA ILE A 81 -13.52 -16.66 4.25
C ILE A 81 -12.24 -17.42 4.59
N ALA A 82 -11.09 -16.93 4.12
CA ALA A 82 -9.78 -17.52 4.40
C ALA A 82 -9.28 -17.29 5.85
N LYS A 83 -9.98 -16.48 6.65
CA LYS A 83 -9.62 -16.11 8.03
C LYS A 83 -8.25 -15.42 8.13
N THR A 84 -7.92 -14.63 7.11
CA THR A 84 -6.67 -13.88 6.95
C THR A 84 -6.90 -12.36 7.05
N VAL A 85 -7.97 -11.94 7.72
CA VAL A 85 -8.21 -10.55 8.10
C VAL A 85 -7.96 -10.40 9.59
N THR A 86 -7.14 -9.43 9.96
CA THR A 86 -6.85 -9.13 11.35
C THR A 86 -8.06 -8.52 12.07
N GLN A 87 -8.17 -8.76 13.37
CA GLN A 87 -9.23 -8.19 14.20
C GLN A 87 -8.66 -7.06 15.05
N VAL A 88 -9.46 -6.02 15.26
CA VAL A 88 -9.08 -4.86 16.07
C VAL A 88 -10.22 -4.47 16.99
N THR A 89 -9.88 -3.79 18.09
CA THR A 89 -10.86 -3.07 18.93
C THR A 89 -10.62 -1.58 18.82
N LYS A 90 -11.63 -0.76 19.16
CA LYS A 90 -11.47 0.70 19.21
C LYS A 90 -10.29 1.08 20.10
N GLY A 91 -9.50 2.05 19.69
CA GLY A 91 -8.31 2.49 20.42
C GLY A 91 -7.13 1.51 20.47
N SER A 92 -7.24 0.32 19.87
CA SER A 92 -6.12 -0.64 19.83
C SER A 92 -5.06 -0.25 18.81
N THR A 93 -3.92 -0.93 18.85
CA THR A 93 -2.83 -0.75 17.89
C THR A 93 -2.75 -1.93 16.93
N VAL A 94 -2.48 -1.64 15.66
CA VAL A 94 -2.11 -2.60 14.63
C VAL A 94 -0.63 -2.44 14.35
N ASP A 95 0.11 -3.55 14.43
CA ASP A 95 1.50 -3.62 14.00
C ASP A 95 1.56 -3.89 12.50
N VAL A 96 2.15 -2.98 11.73
CA VAL A 96 2.34 -3.11 10.27
C VAL A 96 3.82 -3.28 9.98
N GLN A 97 4.15 -4.24 9.11
CA GLN A 97 5.52 -4.44 8.62
C GLN A 97 5.60 -4.03 7.18
N ILE A 98 6.59 -3.19 6.85
CA ILE A 98 6.88 -2.72 5.51
C ILE A 98 8.30 -3.14 5.14
N ALA A 99 8.44 -3.84 4.02
CA ALA A 99 9.74 -4.05 3.40
C ALA A 99 10.19 -2.76 2.71
N GLN A 100 11.31 -2.21 3.16
CA GLN A 100 12.00 -1.12 2.48
C GLN A 100 12.77 -1.72 1.30
N VAL A 101 12.20 -1.65 0.09
CA VAL A 101 12.83 -2.20 -1.12
C VAL A 101 14.01 -1.33 -1.57
N ASN A 102 13.91 -0.02 -1.40
CA ASN A 102 14.97 0.94 -1.72
C ASN A 102 14.97 2.15 -0.78
N GLN A 103 15.92 3.07 -1.00
CA GLN A 103 16.08 4.26 -0.16
C GLN A 103 14.84 5.14 -0.16
N ASP A 104 14.12 5.20 -1.27
CA ASP A 104 12.90 5.99 -1.42
C ASP A 104 11.70 5.36 -0.68
N GLY A 105 11.75 4.06 -0.38
CA GLY A 105 10.78 3.36 0.49
C GLY A 105 11.06 3.50 2.00
N SER A 106 11.84 4.49 2.43
CA SER A 106 12.24 4.66 3.83
C SER A 106 11.18 5.34 4.72
N GLY A 107 10.08 5.85 4.15
CA GLY A 107 9.09 6.64 4.88
C GLY A 107 9.45 8.14 4.94
N PRO A 108 8.82 8.92 5.84
CA PRO A 108 7.84 8.50 6.84
C PRO A 108 6.50 8.08 6.22
N TYR A 109 5.82 7.14 6.87
CA TYR A 109 4.53 6.62 6.44
C TYR A 109 3.36 7.31 7.13
N THR A 110 2.30 7.52 6.36
CA THR A 110 0.96 7.83 6.86
C THR A 110 0.03 6.67 6.57
N CYS A 111 -0.94 6.45 7.46
CA CYS A 111 -1.99 5.46 7.25
C CYS A 111 -3.35 6.14 7.35
N ASP A 112 -4.21 5.89 6.39
CA ASP A 112 -5.60 6.31 6.40
C ASP A 112 -6.50 5.07 6.42
N MET A 113 -7.65 5.17 7.07
CA MET A 113 -8.63 4.09 7.21
C MET A 113 -9.88 4.37 6.40
N ASP A 114 -10.29 3.42 5.57
CA ASP A 114 -11.66 3.35 5.06
C ASP A 114 -12.52 2.50 6.01
N LEU A 115 -13.57 3.09 6.58
CA LEU A 115 -14.51 2.43 7.50
C LEU A 115 -15.57 1.58 6.79
N THR A 116 -15.67 1.71 5.46
CA THR A 116 -16.69 1.09 4.61
C THR A 116 -16.18 -0.15 3.87
N SER A 117 -14.85 -0.35 3.85
CA SER A 117 -14.19 -1.43 3.11
C SER A 117 -14.44 -1.46 1.60
N ASN A 118 -15.12 -0.46 1.00
CA ASN A 118 -15.41 -0.40 -0.45
C ASN A 118 -16.02 0.93 -0.98
N ALA A 119 -16.01 2.05 -0.24
CA ALA A 119 -16.92 3.17 -0.57
C ALA A 119 -16.35 4.59 -0.46
N ASN A 120 -15.14 4.81 0.05
CA ASN A 120 -14.65 6.18 0.20
C ASN A 120 -13.91 6.74 -1.02
N GLY A 121 -13.68 5.98 -2.09
CA GLY A 121 -13.06 6.50 -3.32
C GLY A 121 -11.76 7.28 -3.02
N ALA A 122 -11.56 8.45 -3.64
CA ALA A 122 -10.36 9.26 -3.42
C ALA A 122 -10.32 10.05 -2.10
N THR A 123 -11.43 10.18 -1.36
CA THR A 123 -11.53 11.09 -0.20
C THR A 123 -12.50 10.59 0.87
N GLY A 124 -12.24 10.92 2.14
CA GLY A 124 -13.13 10.55 3.25
C GLY A 124 -12.54 9.48 4.17
N GLN A 125 -11.34 9.01 3.86
CA GLN A 125 -10.57 8.15 4.74
C GLN A 125 -10.20 8.89 6.04
N THR A 126 -10.23 8.15 7.15
CA THR A 126 -9.87 8.65 8.47
C THR A 126 -8.37 8.53 8.68
N LYS A 127 -7.68 9.67 8.82
CA LYS A 127 -6.25 9.67 9.10
C LYS A 127 -5.94 9.04 10.46
N LEU A 128 -4.99 8.11 10.47
CA LEU A 128 -4.59 7.38 11.67
C LEU A 128 -3.32 7.96 12.29
N GLN A 129 -3.19 7.75 13.60
CA GLN A 129 -1.93 8.02 14.29
C GLN A 129 -0.97 6.86 14.02
N VAL A 130 0.21 7.20 13.50
CA VAL A 130 1.27 6.25 13.18
C VAL A 130 2.50 6.56 14.03
N GLN A 131 3.01 5.55 14.72
CA GLN A 131 4.36 5.57 15.29
C GLN A 131 5.26 4.67 14.44
N GLU A 132 6.28 5.26 13.86
CA GLU A 132 7.21 4.57 12.97
C GLU A 132 8.54 4.26 13.68
N GLY A 133 8.97 3.01 13.58
CA GLY A 133 10.28 2.57 14.02
C GLY A 133 11.34 2.76 12.93
N GLN A 134 12.61 2.84 13.34
CA GLN A 134 13.71 2.82 12.39
C GLN A 134 13.76 1.48 11.63
N PRO A 135 14.18 1.47 10.35
CA PRO A 135 14.35 0.23 9.60
C PRO A 135 15.32 -0.73 10.31
N GLN A 136 14.93 -2.00 10.43
CA GLN A 136 15.75 -3.08 10.95
C GLN A 136 15.80 -4.20 9.92
N ASN A 137 16.98 -4.51 9.39
CA ASN A 137 17.17 -5.50 8.33
C ASN A 137 16.26 -5.28 7.11
N GLY A 138 16.06 -4.03 6.71
CA GLY A 138 15.18 -3.66 5.60
C GLY A 138 13.68 -3.76 5.92
N ILE A 139 13.29 -3.93 7.18
CA ILE A 139 11.90 -3.93 7.62
C ILE A 139 11.63 -2.71 8.51
N ILE A 140 10.62 -1.93 8.14
CA ILE A 140 10.09 -0.82 8.92
C ILE A 140 8.86 -1.33 9.67
N ASN A 141 8.80 -1.09 10.98
CA ASN A 141 7.66 -1.45 11.81
C ASN A 141 6.86 -0.20 12.15
N LEU A 142 5.58 -0.21 11.81
CA LEU A 142 4.64 0.83 12.20
C LEU A 142 3.71 0.32 13.29
N LYS A 143 3.40 1.19 14.25
CA LYS A 143 2.31 1.05 15.21
C LYS A 143 1.22 2.03 14.82
N VAL A 144 0.12 1.50 14.30
CA VAL A 144 -1.02 2.30 13.82
C VAL A 144 -2.14 2.21 14.83
N THR A 145 -2.59 3.35 15.35
CA THR A 145 -3.64 3.39 16.39
C THR A 145 -5.01 3.53 15.76
N MET A 146 -5.92 2.62 16.10
CA MET A 146 -7.32 2.64 15.66
C MET A 146 -8.10 3.74 16.39
N PRO A 147 -9.03 4.44 15.72
CA PRO A 147 -9.81 5.50 16.36
C PRO A 147 -10.63 4.98 17.55
N GLN A 148 -10.84 5.83 18.56
CA GLN A 148 -11.67 5.50 19.74
C GLN A 148 -13.16 5.47 19.39
N ASP A 149 -13.55 6.25 18.39
CA ASP A 149 -14.91 6.40 17.86
C ASP A 149 -15.14 5.56 16.59
N MET A 150 -14.20 4.70 16.22
CA MET A 150 -14.28 3.82 15.05
C MET A 150 -15.63 3.09 15.00
N ALA A 151 -16.33 3.22 13.88
CA ALA A 151 -17.54 2.49 13.55
C ALA A 151 -17.34 1.86 12.17
N CYS A 152 -17.11 0.56 12.12
CA CYS A 152 -17.08 -0.17 10.86
C CYS A 152 -18.51 -0.21 10.31
N VAL A 153 -18.70 0.31 9.10
CA VAL A 153 -20.02 0.49 8.47
C VAL A 153 -20.14 -0.21 7.11
N GLY A 154 -19.07 -0.90 6.70
CA GLY A 154 -19.03 -1.81 5.55
C GLY A 154 -19.63 -3.16 5.85
#